data_AF-A0A2V7GTG9-F1
#
_entry.id   AF-A0A2V7GTG9-F1
#
_cell.length_a   1.000
_cell.length_b   1.000
_cell.length_c   1.000
_cell.angle_alpha   90.00
_cell.angle_beta   90.00
_cell.angle_gamma   90.00
#
_symmetry.space_group_name_H-M   'P 1'
#
loop_
_entity.id
_entity.type
_entity.pdbx_description
1 polymer ?
#
loop_
_entity_poly.entity_id
_entity_poly.type
_entity_poly.pdbx_seq_one_letter_code
_entity_poly.pdbx_strand_id
1 'polypeptide(L)'
;EFQAIAAFHRDDSWVKALVLSDSTESRRVLGHEQTHFNIAELYARRMREHFAAIARPCAKSDDQLGFEARRILDEERAFQRRYDAETGHGLERREQAAWEAEIRRQLRLTAAP
;
A
#
# COMPACT_ATOMS: atom_id res chain seq x y z
N GLU A 1 -22.64 -0.21 4.87
CA GLU A 1 -21.84 0.21 3.70
C GLU A 1 -20.44 -0.35 3.84
N PHE A 2 -19.81 -0.82 2.76
CA PHE A 2 -18.45 -1.36 2.81
C PHE A 2 -17.43 -0.22 2.83
N GLN A 3 -16.39 -0.33 3.67
CA GLN A 3 -15.30 0.64 3.74
C GLN A 3 -13.95 -0.06 3.74
N ALA A 4 -13.01 0.46 2.95
CA ALA A 4 -11.60 0.09 2.99
C ALA A 4 -10.78 1.38 3.01
N ILE A 5 -9.88 1.51 3.98
CA ILE A 5 -9.11 2.74 4.25
C ILE A 5 -7.64 2.36 4.41
N ALA A 6 -6.75 3.06 3.70
CA ALA A 6 -5.33 3.03 3.98
C ALA A 6 -5.00 4.14 5.00
N ALA A 7 -4.36 3.77 6.12
CA ALA A 7 -4.08 4.70 7.21
C ALA A 7 -2.64 4.53 7.70
N PHE A 8 -2.04 5.64 8.16
CA PHE A 8 -0.77 5.67 8.86
C PHE A 8 -1.01 5.95 10.34
N HIS A 9 -0.59 5.02 11.20
CA HIS A 9 -0.75 5.11 12.64
C HIS A 9 0.51 5.71 13.26
N ARG A 10 0.49 7.02 13.51
CA ARG A 10 1.65 7.75 14.05
C ARG A 10 2.13 7.19 15.39
N ASP A 11 1.19 6.86 16.27
CA ASP A 11 1.49 6.44 17.65
C ASP A 11 2.08 5.03 17.71
N ASP A 12 1.91 4.24 16.64
CA ASP A 12 2.49 2.90 16.48
C ASP A 12 3.78 2.91 15.62
N SER A 13 4.24 4.09 15.20
CA SER A 13 5.41 4.26 14.35
C SER A 13 6.56 4.90 15.11
N TRP A 14 7.78 4.50 14.78
CA TRP A 14 9.00 5.05 15.36
C TRP A 14 10.11 5.14 14.31
N VAL A 15 11.05 6.05 14.53
CA VAL A 15 12.22 6.23 13.68
C VAL A 15 13.46 6.41 14.56
N LYS A 16 14.60 5.89 14.10
CA LYS A 16 15.87 6.04 14.82
C LYS A 16 16.28 7.52 14.81
N ALA A 17 16.67 8.07 15.97
CA ALA A 17 17.12 9.46 16.08
C ALA A 17 18.26 9.81 15.11
N LEU A 18 19.17 8.86 14.85
CA LEU A 18 20.26 9.04 13.89
C LEU A 18 19.76 9.31 12.46
N VAL A 19 18.66 8.69 12.05
CA VAL A 19 18.03 8.94 10.73
C VAL A 19 17.48 10.37 10.68
N LEU A 20 16.93 10.89 11.79
CA LEU A 20 16.43 12.26 11.86
C LEU A 20 17.53 13.32 11.84
N SER A 21 18.71 13.00 12.37
CA SER A 21 19.86 13.92 12.38
C SER A 21 20.54 14.09 11.02
N ASP A 22 20.27 13.20 10.05
CA ASP A 22 20.80 13.29 8.68
C ASP A 22 19.65 13.56 7.70
N SER A 23 19.65 14.74 7.08
CA SER A 23 18.59 15.14 6.15
C SER A 23 18.51 14.30 4.87
N THR A 24 19.60 13.61 4.51
CA THR A 24 19.63 12.71 3.36
C THR A 24 18.97 11.38 3.72
N GLU A 25 19.37 10.78 4.84
CA GLU A 25 18.76 9.53 5.32
C GLU A 25 17.29 9.72 5.71
N SER A 26 16.96 10.84 6.36
CA SER A 26 15.58 11.21 6.69
C SER A 26 14.69 11.26 5.43
N ARG A 27 15.14 11.91 4.35
CA ARG A 27 14.40 11.95 3.09
C ARG A 27 14.30 10.58 2.41
N ARG A 28 15.36 9.78 2.46
CA ARG A 28 15.39 8.42 1.87
C ARG A 28 14.37 7.51 2.56
N VAL A 29 14.44 7.42 3.89
CA VAL A 29 13.51 6.60 4.68
C VAL A 29 12.08 7.10 4.50
N LEU A 30 11.85 8.41 4.58
CA LEU A 30 10.50 8.98 4.38
C LEU A 30 9.94 8.67 2.98
N GLY A 31 10.75 8.71 1.93
CA GLY A 31 10.32 8.32 0.58
C GLY A 31 9.94 6.84 0.49
N HIS A 32 10.71 5.99 1.16
CA HIS A 32 10.45 4.55 1.23
C HIS A 32 9.11 4.24 1.93
N GLU A 33 8.88 4.81 3.11
CA GLU A 33 7.64 4.62 3.87
C GLU A 33 6.41 5.22 3.18
N GLN A 34 6.54 6.38 2.54
CA GLN A 34 5.44 6.95 1.73
C GLN A 34 5.05 6.03 0.57
N THR A 35 6.01 5.30 -0.01
CA THR A 35 5.71 4.35 -1.08
C THR A 35 4.97 3.13 -0.54
N HIS A 36 5.32 2.62 0.64
CA HIS A 36 4.51 1.61 1.33
C HIS A 36 3.06 2.06 1.56
N PHE A 37 2.87 3.31 2.01
CA PHE A 37 1.54 3.89 2.18
C PHE A 37 0.78 3.99 0.84
N ASN A 38 1.45 4.43 -0.21
CA ASN A 38 0.86 4.50 -1.55
C ASN A 38 0.45 3.12 -2.09
N ILE A 39 1.23 2.07 -1.80
CA ILE A 39 0.85 0.69 -2.10
C ILE A 39 -0.41 0.29 -1.34
N ALA A 40 -0.51 0.61 -0.04
CA ALA A 40 -1.69 0.32 0.75
C ALA A 40 -2.94 1.03 0.19
N GLU A 41 -2.83 2.31 -0.19
CA GLU A 41 -3.93 3.05 -0.81
C GLU A 41 -4.32 2.46 -2.18
N LEU A 42 -3.34 2.05 -2.99
CA LEU A 42 -3.62 1.38 -4.26
C LEU A 42 -4.47 0.10 -4.06
N TYR A 43 -4.13 -0.72 -3.06
CA TYR A 43 -4.91 -1.92 -2.76
C TYR A 43 -6.25 -1.62 -2.08
N ALA A 44 -6.35 -0.55 -1.29
CA ALA A 44 -7.62 -0.07 -0.77
C ALA A 44 -8.56 0.35 -1.91
N ARG A 45 -8.07 1.02 -2.95
CA ARG A 45 -8.85 1.33 -4.17
C ARG A 45 -9.33 0.08 -4.88
N ARG A 46 -8.43 -0.88 -5.12
CA ARG A 46 -8.77 -2.17 -5.75
C ARG A 46 -9.83 -2.92 -4.95
N MET A 47 -9.75 -2.88 -3.62
CA MET A 47 -10.74 -3.49 -2.74
C MET A 47 -12.11 -2.82 -2.89
N ARG A 48 -12.17 -1.48 -2.87
CA ARG A 48 -13.41 -0.73 -3.11
C ARG A 48 -14.01 -1.05 -4.47
N GLU A 49 -13.21 -1.04 -5.54
CA GLU A 49 -13.64 -1.41 -6.90
C GLU A 49 -14.21 -2.83 -6.95
N HIS A 50 -13.49 -3.81 -6.36
CA HIS A 50 -13.92 -5.21 -6.31
C HIS A 50 -15.29 -5.37 -5.65
N PHE A 51 -15.47 -4.80 -4.45
CA PHE A 51 -16.74 -4.93 -3.71
C PHE A 51 -17.88 -4.12 -4.33
N ALA A 52 -17.60 -2.97 -4.95
CA ALA A 52 -18.60 -2.19 -5.67
C ALA A 52 -19.13 -2.92 -6.93
N ALA A 53 -18.32 -3.77 -7.55
CA ALA A 53 -18.70 -4.52 -8.75
C ALA A 53 -19.56 -5.77 -8.47
N ILE A 54 -19.79 -6.13 -7.19
CA ILE A 54 -20.59 -7.31 -6.85
C ILE A 54 -22.08 -7.05 -7.13
N ALA A 55 -22.63 -7.72 -8.14
CA ALA A 55 -24.01 -7.50 -8.59
C ALA A 55 -25.11 -7.92 -7.58
N ARG A 56 -24.83 -8.89 -6.71
CA ARG A 56 -25.77 -9.40 -5.69
C ARG A 56 -25.05 -9.63 -4.36
N PRO A 57 -24.64 -8.56 -3.65
CA PRO A 57 -23.82 -8.69 -2.44
C PRO A 57 -24.56 -9.45 -1.34
N CYS A 58 -25.88 -9.26 -1.20
CA CYS A 58 -26.71 -9.97 -0.22
C CYS A 58 -26.88 -11.47 -0.50
N ALA A 59 -26.46 -11.97 -1.67
CA ALA A 59 -26.48 -13.39 -1.98
C ALA A 59 -25.18 -14.11 -1.57
N LYS A 60 -24.16 -13.36 -1.14
CA LYS A 60 -22.91 -13.90 -0.61
C LYS A 60 -22.96 -13.95 0.90
N SER A 61 -22.38 -15.01 1.49
CA SER A 61 -22.17 -15.05 2.94
C SER A 61 -21.00 -14.15 3.35
N ASP A 62 -20.96 -13.79 4.63
CA ASP A 62 -19.84 -13.05 5.21
C ASP A 62 -18.51 -13.79 5.03
N ASP A 63 -18.51 -15.13 5.10
CA ASP A 63 -17.32 -15.94 4.84
C ASP A 63 -16.81 -15.81 3.41
N GLN A 64 -17.71 -15.75 2.42
CA GLN A 64 -17.34 -15.56 1.02
C GLN A 64 -16.76 -14.17 0.78
N LEU A 65 -17.39 -13.14 1.34
CA LEU A 65 -16.89 -11.76 1.25
C LEU A 65 -15.55 -11.60 2.00
N GLY A 66 -15.43 -12.23 3.17
CA GLY A 66 -14.21 -12.24 3.98
C GLY A 66 -13.06 -12.95 3.26
N PHE A 67 -13.31 -14.05 2.56
CA PHE A 67 -12.33 -14.72 1.73
C PHE A 67 -11.82 -13.83 0.59
N GLU A 68 -12.73 -13.14 -0.11
CA GLU A 68 -12.38 -12.21 -1.18
C GLU A 68 -11.53 -11.03 -0.66
N ALA A 69 -11.89 -10.45 0.49
CA ALA A 69 -11.11 -9.41 1.15
C ALA A 69 -9.71 -9.91 1.55
N ARG A 70 -9.63 -11.11 2.15
CA ARG A 70 -8.37 -11.72 2.59
C ARG A 70 -7.42 -11.91 1.40
N ARG A 71 -7.93 -12.38 0.26
CA ARG A 71 -7.16 -12.55 -0.97
C ARG A 71 -6.49 -11.23 -1.41
N ILE A 72 -7.25 -10.14 -1.45
CA ILE A 72 -6.71 -8.82 -1.85
C ILE A 72 -5.63 -8.35 -0.86
N LEU A 73 -5.84 -8.58 0.44
CA LEU A 73 -4.84 -8.26 1.46
C LEU A 73 -3.58 -9.15 1.36
N ASP A 74 -3.70 -10.41 0.95
CA ASP A 74 -2.56 -11.29 0.71
C ASP A 74 -1.74 -10.84 -0.51
N GLU A 75 -2.43 -10.38 -1.56
CA GLU A 75 -1.80 -9.78 -2.74
C GLU A 75 -1.05 -8.49 -2.38
N GLU A 76 -1.65 -7.61 -1.59
CA GLU A 76 -0.99 -6.42 -1.05
C GLU A 76 0.26 -6.80 -0.27
N ARG A 77 0.15 -7.73 0.69
CA ARG A 77 1.30 -8.20 1.49
C ARG A 77 2.43 -8.75 0.62
N ALA A 78 2.10 -9.53 -0.41
CA ALA A 78 3.09 -10.04 -1.34
C ALA A 78 3.77 -8.93 -2.15
N PHE A 79 3.01 -7.91 -2.54
CA PHE A 79 3.51 -6.77 -3.30
C PHE A 79 4.40 -5.84 -2.46
N GLN A 80 4.02 -5.56 -1.21
CA GLN A 80 4.85 -4.82 -0.24
C GLN A 80 6.19 -5.53 -0.03
N ARG A 81 6.19 -6.86 0.22
CA ARG A 81 7.43 -7.65 0.37
C ARG A 81 8.31 -7.62 -0.88
N ARG A 82 7.71 -7.60 -2.06
CA ARG A 82 8.46 -7.52 -3.32
C ARG A 82 9.13 -6.15 -3.45
N TYR A 83 8.40 -5.08 -3.14
CA TYR A 83 8.93 -3.72 -3.11
C TYR A 83 10.10 -3.60 -2.12
N ASP A 84 9.98 -4.11 -0.90
CA ASP A 84 11.07 -4.19 0.07
C ASP A 84 12.32 -4.88 -0.50
N ALA A 85 12.13 -6.08 -1.05
CA ALA A 85 13.22 -6.90 -1.56
C ALA A 85 13.94 -6.24 -2.76
N GLU A 86 13.18 -5.70 -3.71
CA GLU A 86 13.73 -5.09 -4.93
C GLU A 86 14.39 -3.74 -4.66
N THR A 87 13.93 -2.99 -3.66
CA THR A 87 14.55 -1.71 -3.27
C THR A 87 15.66 -1.87 -2.23
N GLY A 88 15.91 -3.08 -1.73
CA GLY A 88 16.82 -3.32 -0.62
C GLY A 88 16.40 -2.51 0.61
N HIS A 89 15.11 -2.48 0.95
CA HIS A 89 14.54 -1.63 2.00
C HIS A 89 14.88 -0.14 1.79
N GLY A 90 14.72 0.33 0.55
CA GLY A 90 14.99 1.71 0.14
C GLY A 90 16.46 2.11 0.02
N LEU A 91 17.41 1.15 0.03
CA LEU A 91 18.83 1.41 -0.19
C LEU A 91 19.18 1.54 -1.68
N GLU A 92 18.49 0.80 -2.54
CA GLU A 92 18.70 0.77 -3.98
C GLU A 92 17.96 1.94 -4.67
N ARG A 93 18.61 3.11 -4.71
CA ARG A 93 18.00 4.37 -5.19
C ARG A 93 17.34 4.28 -6.57
N ARG A 94 17.91 3.52 -7.48
CA ARG A 94 17.37 3.36 -8.85
C ARG A 94 16.05 2.60 -8.81
N GLU A 95 16.02 1.48 -8.09
CA GLU A 95 14.82 0.65 -7.97
C GLU A 95 13.73 1.37 -7.17
N GLN A 96 14.12 2.07 -6.09
CA GLN A 96 13.23 2.95 -5.33
C GLN A 96 12.51 3.97 -6.24
N ALA A 97 13.26 4.68 -7.08
CA ALA A 97 12.71 5.67 -8.00
C ALA A 97 11.79 5.03 -9.07
N ALA A 98 12.14 3.85 -9.57
CA ALA A 98 11.32 3.11 -10.54
C ALA A 98 9.98 2.68 -9.92
N TRP A 99 10.02 2.12 -8.71
CA TRP A 99 8.84 1.74 -7.95
C TRP A 99 7.94 2.92 -7.66
N GLU A 100 8.50 4.02 -7.15
CA GLU A 100 7.76 5.25 -6.90
C GLU A 100 7.02 5.77 -8.15
N ALA A 101 7.70 5.78 -9.30
CA ALA A 101 7.10 6.21 -10.56
C ALA A 101 5.95 5.29 -10.99
N GLU A 102 6.14 3.98 -10.84
CA GLU A 102 5.16 2.96 -11.18
C GLU A 102 3.93 3.03 -10.27
N ILE A 103 4.11 3.14 -8.96
CA ILE A 103 2.98 3.27 -8.01
C ILE A 103 2.22 4.58 -8.25
N ARG A 104 2.91 5.71 -8.48
CA ARG A 104 2.25 6.97 -8.87
C ARG A 104 1.49 6.85 -10.20
N ARG A 105 1.96 6.03 -11.14
CA ARG A 105 1.24 5.76 -12.38
C ARG A 105 -0.01 4.92 -12.12
N GLN A 106 0.11 3.84 -11.35
CA GLN A 106 -1.03 2.98 -11.01
C GLN A 106 -2.10 3.75 -10.23
N LEU A 107 -1.74 4.54 -9.22
CA LEU A 107 -2.67 5.38 -8.47
C LEU A 107 -3.39 6.43 -9.32
N ARG A 108 -2.81 6.88 -10.44
CA ARG A 108 -3.49 7.79 -11.38
C ARG A 108 -4.48 7.08 -12.29
N LEU A 109 -4.23 5.81 -12.60
CA LEU A 109 -5.08 5.00 -13.48
C LEU A 109 -6.20 4.28 -12.72
N THR A 110 -5.97 3.95 -11.45
CA THR A 110 -6.98 3.40 -10.54
C THR A 110 -7.81 4.56 -10.00
N ALA A 111 -9.13 4.53 -10.24
CA ALA A 111 -10.01 5.62 -9.88
C ALA A 111 -9.88 5.96 -8.38
N ALA A 112 -9.82 7.25 -8.06
CA ALA A 112 -10.00 7.66 -6.68
C ALA A 112 -11.48 7.42 -6.32
N PRO A 113 -11.78 6.76 -5.19
CA PRO A 113 -13.15 6.70 -4.67
C PRO A 113 -13.68 8.09 -4.36
#